data_AF-A0A1W1X7S2-F1
#
_entry.id   AF-A0A1W1X7S2-F1
#
_cell.length_a   1.000
_cell.length_b   1.000
_cell.length_c   1.000
_cell.angle_alpha   90.00
_cell.angle_beta   90.00
_cell.angle_gamma   90.00
#
_symmetry.space_group_name_H-M   'P 1'
#
loop_
_entity.id
_entity.type
_entity.pdbx_description
1 polymer ?
#
loop_
_entity_poly.entity_id
_entity_poly.type
_entity_poly.pdbx_seq_one_letter_code
_entity_poly.pdbx_strand_id
1 'polypeptide(L)'
;MTLNCKFDIILPMVITIGNIIRGVSMESSRKNVSKEVIIETTLKLIEEKEGIKDVNLRAIAKKIGCSHANLYNYFNSLDEIFWESLGQTLLIMIDYCEGNLSCENNPEENLYLLLANLVDFSISHPGWYRLIWLESIGGSPSFEVVEKLHTPGEKLKKLIIKASNNNLSKEKSNLIYDILHSYLHGELCKWINNRSFINNIAETKTRIFSNLKYLYRLLIKEEFTI
;
A
#
# COMPACT_ATOMS: atom_id res chain seq x y z
N MET A 1 -23.17 10.86 -26.19
CA MET A 1 -22.68 11.98 -25.36
C MET A 1 -21.32 11.56 -24.83
N THR A 2 -20.28 12.00 -25.51
CA THR A 2 -18.89 11.57 -25.35
C THR A 2 -18.29 12.28 -24.14
N LEU A 3 -18.19 11.60 -22.99
CA LEU A 3 -17.47 12.11 -21.84
C LEU A 3 -15.99 11.75 -21.98
N ASN A 4 -15.21 12.74 -22.40
CA ASN A 4 -13.75 12.75 -22.36
C ASN A 4 -13.26 12.70 -20.90
N CYS A 5 -12.96 11.52 -20.36
CA CYS A 5 -11.95 11.41 -19.30
C CYS A 5 -10.60 11.33 -20.00
N LYS A 6 -9.88 12.47 -20.05
CA LYS A 6 -8.50 12.50 -20.54
C LYS A 6 -7.65 11.59 -19.65
N PHE A 7 -6.99 10.62 -20.27
CA PHE A 7 -5.83 9.92 -19.73
C PHE A 7 -4.65 10.92 -19.71
N ASP A 8 -4.69 11.89 -18.81
CA ASP A 8 -3.47 12.60 -18.44
C ASP A 8 -2.77 11.69 -17.44
N ILE A 9 -1.68 11.05 -17.89
CA ILE A 9 -0.73 10.35 -17.02
C ILE A 9 -0.29 11.40 -16.00
N ILE A 10 -0.89 11.37 -14.82
CA ILE A 10 -0.56 12.29 -13.73
C ILE A 10 0.92 12.03 -13.44
N LEU A 11 1.76 13.05 -13.70
CA LEU A 11 3.17 13.05 -13.26
C LEU A 11 3.21 12.58 -11.81
N PRO A 12 4.21 11.79 -11.38
CA PRO A 12 4.30 11.32 -10.01
C PRO A 12 4.29 12.55 -9.11
N MET A 13 3.15 12.79 -8.45
CA MET A 13 3.08 13.73 -7.36
C MET A 13 3.98 13.11 -6.31
N VAL A 14 5.17 13.68 -6.13
CA VAL A 14 6.07 13.29 -5.05
C VAL A 14 5.31 13.61 -3.77
N ILE A 15 4.57 12.63 -3.26
CA ILE A 15 3.94 12.71 -1.96
C ILE A 15 5.08 12.50 -0.97
N THR A 16 5.80 13.59 -0.69
CA THR A 16 6.65 13.65 0.48
C THR A 16 5.76 13.41 1.68
N ILE A 17 6.21 12.59 2.64
CA ILE A 17 5.52 12.30 3.92
C ILE A 17 4.92 13.57 4.56
N GLY A 18 5.58 14.72 4.37
CA GLY A 18 5.10 16.02 4.83
C GLY A 18 3.78 16.52 4.23
N ASN A 19 3.35 16.07 3.04
CA ASN A 19 2.09 16.50 2.40
C ASN A 19 0.86 15.74 2.91
N ILE A 20 1.00 14.47 3.32
CA ILE A 20 -0.10 13.70 3.94
C ILE A 20 -0.41 14.24 5.35
N ILE A 21 0.60 14.80 6.02
CA ILE A 21 0.54 15.21 7.43
C ILE A 21 0.31 16.74 7.58
N ARG A 22 -0.07 17.48 6.52
CA ARG A 22 -0.21 18.95 6.59
C ARG A 22 -1.38 19.41 7.48
N GLY A 23 -1.08 19.48 8.77
CA GLY A 23 -1.80 20.18 9.81
C GLY A 23 -0.91 20.71 10.93
N VAL A 24 0.44 20.67 10.82
CA VAL A 24 1.34 21.26 11.82
C VAL A 24 2.54 21.94 11.14
N SER A 25 2.66 23.24 11.38
CA SER A 25 3.79 24.09 10.98
C SER A 25 5.10 23.59 11.58
N MET A 26 6.16 23.55 10.77
CA MET A 26 7.49 23.11 11.20
C MET A 26 8.28 24.31 11.72
N GLU A 27 8.22 24.52 13.02
CA GLU A 27 9.11 25.42 13.76
C GLU A 27 10.09 24.60 14.60
N SER A 28 11.37 24.99 14.55
CA SER A 28 12.52 24.35 15.19
C SER A 28 12.39 24.34 16.73
N SER A 29 11.64 23.38 17.25
CA SER A 29 11.59 23.02 18.66
C SER A 29 12.03 21.55 18.81
N ARG A 30 12.69 21.22 19.93
CA ARG A 30 13.05 19.82 20.27
C ARG A 30 11.82 18.95 20.01
N LYS A 31 11.87 18.06 19.02
CA LYS A 31 10.76 17.13 18.76
C LYS A 31 10.54 16.31 20.02
N ASN A 32 9.47 16.60 20.73
CA ASN A 32 9.04 15.76 21.84
C ASN A 32 8.78 14.36 21.27
N VAL A 33 9.39 13.35 21.89
CA VAL A 33 9.19 11.96 21.46
C VAL A 33 7.72 11.61 21.68
N SER A 34 7.10 10.96 20.68
CA SER A 34 5.72 10.48 20.73
C SER A 34 5.60 9.18 19.95
N LYS A 35 4.49 8.46 20.08
CA LYS A 35 4.23 7.23 19.30
C LYS A 35 4.28 7.52 17.80
N GLU A 36 3.68 8.63 17.38
CA GLU A 36 3.58 9.07 15.99
C GLU A 36 4.98 9.38 15.42
N VAL A 37 5.80 10.13 16.15
CA VAL A 37 7.18 10.44 15.73
C VAL A 37 8.03 9.17 15.61
N ILE A 38 7.83 8.20 16.49
CA ILE A 38 8.52 6.90 16.45
C ILE A 38 8.09 6.12 15.20
N ILE A 39 6.79 6.01 14.94
CA ILE A 39 6.25 5.31 13.76
C ILE A 39 6.72 6.00 12.47
N GLU A 40 6.57 7.32 12.34
CA GLU A 40 7.03 8.07 11.16
C GLU A 40 8.52 7.90 10.90
N THR A 41 9.33 7.93 11.95
CA THR A 41 10.78 7.73 11.82
C THR A 41 11.10 6.30 11.42
N THR A 42 10.37 5.34 11.95
CA THR A 42 10.51 3.93 11.60
C THR A 42 10.16 3.69 10.14
N LEU A 43 9.03 4.24 9.65
CA LEU A 43 8.64 4.13 8.24
C LEU A 43 9.66 4.76 7.28
N LYS A 44 10.26 5.89 7.66
CA LYS A 44 11.37 6.49 6.88
C LYS A 44 12.58 5.56 6.82
N LEU A 45 12.94 4.96 7.96
CA LEU A 45 14.06 4.02 8.03
C LEU A 45 13.80 2.73 7.24
N ILE A 46 12.57 2.21 7.27
CA ILE A 46 12.17 1.02 6.50
C ILE A 46 12.30 1.31 5.00
N GLU A 47 11.84 2.47 4.55
CA GLU A 47 11.96 2.85 3.14
C GLU A 47 13.43 3.05 2.73
N GLU A 48 14.21 3.79 3.53
CA GLU A 48 15.64 4.03 3.29
C GLU A 48 16.49 2.75 3.28
N LYS A 49 16.07 1.73 4.02
CA LYS A 49 16.80 0.46 4.18
C LYS A 49 16.18 -0.68 3.37
N GLU A 50 15.18 -0.40 2.56
CA GLU A 50 14.45 -1.38 1.76
C GLU A 50 13.93 -2.57 2.60
N GLY A 51 13.38 -2.31 3.79
CA GLY A 51 12.79 -3.31 4.68
C GLY A 51 13.11 -3.12 6.16
N ILE A 52 12.63 -4.03 7.01
CA ILE A 52 12.80 -3.98 8.47
C ILE A 52 14.12 -4.57 8.97
N LYS A 53 14.79 -5.41 8.16
CA LYS A 53 15.94 -6.22 8.60
C LYS A 53 17.03 -5.40 9.30
N ASP A 54 17.36 -4.23 8.77
CA ASP A 54 18.42 -3.36 9.31
C ASP A 54 17.88 -2.23 10.19
N VAL A 55 16.59 -2.21 10.51
CA VAL A 55 15.95 -1.22 11.40
C VAL A 55 15.98 -1.73 12.84
N ASN A 56 16.42 -0.89 13.77
CA ASN A 56 16.47 -1.22 15.20
C ASN A 56 16.25 0.00 16.09
N LEU A 57 15.99 -0.23 17.39
CA LEU A 57 15.69 0.83 18.37
C LEU A 57 16.78 1.91 18.44
N ARG A 58 18.06 1.55 18.30
CA ARG A 58 19.16 2.51 18.32
C ARG A 58 19.13 3.40 17.07
N ALA A 59 18.86 2.83 15.90
CA ALA A 59 18.74 3.59 14.66
C ALA A 59 17.55 4.56 14.70
N ILE A 60 16.40 4.10 15.22
CA ILE A 60 15.19 4.94 15.39
C ILE A 60 15.49 6.09 16.36
N ALA A 61 15.98 5.78 17.57
CA ALA A 61 16.26 6.79 18.58
C ALA A 61 17.33 7.81 18.14
N LYS A 62 18.38 7.35 17.45
CA LYS A 62 19.41 8.21 16.86
C LYS A 62 18.81 9.20 15.87
N LYS A 63 17.87 8.76 15.02
CA LYS A 63 17.24 9.61 14.01
C LYS A 63 16.24 10.60 14.62
N ILE A 64 15.63 10.26 15.76
CA ILE A 64 14.79 11.18 16.55
C ILE A 64 15.64 12.17 17.36
N GLY A 65 16.84 11.76 17.79
CA GLY A 65 17.70 12.54 18.69
C GLY A 65 17.44 12.27 20.18
N CYS A 66 17.04 11.04 20.54
CA CYS A 66 16.77 10.62 21.92
C CYS A 66 17.59 9.36 22.31
N SER A 67 17.57 8.99 23.58
CA SER A 67 18.16 7.71 24.03
C SER A 67 17.27 6.55 23.58
N HIS A 68 17.86 5.41 23.22
CA HIS A 68 17.06 4.21 22.86
C HIS A 68 16.17 3.75 24.02
N ALA A 69 16.60 4.01 25.27
CA ALA A 69 15.81 3.69 26.46
C ALA A 69 14.48 4.47 26.49
N ASN A 70 14.44 5.69 25.94
CA ASN A 70 13.23 6.51 25.89
C ASN A 70 12.12 5.89 25.02
N LEU A 71 12.46 5.04 24.05
CA LEU A 71 11.45 4.38 23.20
C LEU A 71 10.59 3.39 24.00
N TYR A 72 11.14 2.80 25.07
CA TYR A 72 10.40 1.88 25.95
C TYR A 72 9.28 2.55 26.76
N ASN A 73 9.25 3.88 26.80
CA ASN A 73 8.12 4.61 27.38
C ASN A 73 6.86 4.56 26.50
N TYR A 74 7.00 4.14 25.24
CA TYR A 74 5.92 4.16 24.24
C TYR A 74 5.60 2.78 23.67
N PHE A 75 6.60 1.92 23.52
CA PHE A 75 6.47 0.58 22.94
C PHE A 75 7.28 -0.42 23.75
N ASN A 76 6.74 -1.61 23.96
CA ASN A 76 7.37 -2.68 24.74
C ASN A 76 8.50 -3.37 23.96
N SER A 77 8.42 -3.37 22.62
CA SER A 77 9.40 -4.03 21.76
C SER A 77 9.55 -3.35 20.40
N LEU A 78 10.61 -3.73 19.67
CA LEU A 78 10.78 -3.34 18.28
C LEU A 78 9.70 -3.95 17.38
N ASP A 79 9.28 -5.18 17.66
CA ASP A 79 8.21 -5.85 16.92
C ASP A 79 6.87 -5.10 17.06
N GLU A 80 6.56 -4.56 18.25
CA GLU A 80 5.37 -3.72 18.44
C GLU A 80 5.43 -2.45 17.58
N ILE A 81 6.60 -1.81 17.48
CA ILE A 81 6.79 -0.67 16.58
C ILE A 81 6.58 -1.09 15.11
N PHE A 82 7.07 -2.26 14.70
CA PHE A 82 6.87 -2.76 13.34
C PHE A 82 5.39 -3.07 13.04
N TRP A 83 4.65 -3.67 13.97
CA TRP A 83 3.21 -3.92 13.79
C TRP A 83 2.42 -2.62 13.65
N GLU A 84 2.66 -1.65 14.51
CA GLU A 84 1.99 -0.35 14.43
C GLU A 84 2.41 0.44 13.18
N SER A 85 3.68 0.30 12.77
CA SER A 85 4.17 0.85 11.49
C SER A 85 3.49 0.19 10.28
N LEU A 86 3.28 -1.12 10.30
CA LEU A 86 2.55 -1.84 9.26
C LEU A 86 1.11 -1.31 9.17
N GLY A 87 0.41 -1.21 10.31
CA GLY A 87 -0.93 -0.64 10.37
C GLY A 87 -1.00 0.77 9.78
N GLN A 88 -0.05 1.64 10.13
CA GLN A 88 0.03 2.98 9.56
C GLN A 88 0.33 2.98 8.05
N THR A 89 1.19 2.07 7.59
CA THR A 89 1.51 1.94 6.16
C THR A 89 0.30 1.53 5.34
N LEU A 90 -0.55 0.63 5.88
CA LEU A 90 -1.79 0.23 5.22
C LEU A 90 -2.78 1.40 5.08
N LEU A 91 -2.90 2.26 6.10
CA LEU A 91 -3.74 3.46 6.01
C LEU A 91 -3.22 4.42 4.93
N ILE A 92 -1.92 4.68 4.91
CA ILE A 92 -1.28 5.51 3.88
C ILE A 92 -1.53 4.94 2.48
N MET A 93 -1.38 3.62 2.31
CA MET A 93 -1.64 2.94 1.04
C MET A 93 -3.10 3.07 0.61
N ILE A 94 -4.05 2.89 1.53
CA ILE A 94 -5.48 3.05 1.25
C ILE A 94 -5.77 4.49 0.80
N ASP A 95 -5.30 5.48 1.55
CA ASP A 95 -5.51 6.90 1.21
C ASP A 95 -4.89 7.25 -0.15
N TYR A 96 -3.69 6.73 -0.44
CA TYR A 96 -3.04 6.88 -1.75
C TYR A 96 -3.90 6.30 -2.88
N CYS A 97 -4.41 5.08 -2.68
CA CYS A 97 -5.14 4.37 -3.71
C CYS A 97 -6.54 4.92 -3.93
N GLU A 98 -7.17 5.47 -2.89
CA GLU A 98 -8.54 6.01 -2.95
C GLU A 98 -8.60 7.50 -3.27
N GLY A 99 -7.49 8.24 -3.15
CA GLY A 99 -7.46 9.71 -3.21
C GLY A 99 -7.95 10.36 -4.51
N ASN A 100 -8.05 9.63 -5.61
CA ASN A 100 -8.55 10.12 -6.91
C ASN A 100 -9.74 9.31 -7.45
N LEU A 101 -10.39 8.48 -6.64
CA LEU A 101 -11.59 7.76 -7.04
C LEU A 101 -12.78 8.73 -7.06
N SER A 102 -13.19 9.17 -8.24
CA SER A 102 -14.26 10.18 -8.37
C SER A 102 -15.31 9.86 -9.42
N CYS A 103 -15.25 8.69 -10.07
CA CYS A 103 -16.20 8.35 -11.12
C CYS A 103 -17.44 7.66 -10.53
N GLU A 104 -18.37 8.43 -9.97
CA GLU A 104 -19.64 7.91 -9.43
C GLU A 104 -20.41 7.06 -10.46
N ASN A 105 -20.36 7.47 -11.73
CA ASN A 105 -21.08 6.82 -12.83
C ASN A 105 -20.24 5.76 -13.60
N ASN A 106 -19.00 5.48 -13.17
CA ASN A 106 -18.18 4.45 -13.82
C ASN A 106 -17.35 3.64 -12.80
N PRO A 107 -17.98 2.67 -12.12
CA PRO A 107 -17.31 1.82 -11.13
C PRO A 107 -16.17 0.97 -11.70
N GLU A 108 -16.24 0.60 -12.98
CA GLU A 108 -15.15 -0.12 -13.67
C GLU A 108 -13.90 0.76 -13.79
N GLU A 109 -14.08 2.03 -14.13
CA GLU A 109 -12.96 2.99 -14.17
C GLU A 109 -12.34 3.20 -12.79
N ASN A 110 -13.16 3.30 -11.73
CA ASN A 110 -12.63 3.36 -10.36
C ASN A 110 -11.82 2.11 -10.00
N LEU A 111 -12.24 0.91 -10.43
CA LEU A 111 -11.45 -0.31 -10.23
C LEU A 111 -10.10 -0.21 -10.95
N TYR A 112 -10.08 0.28 -12.18
CA TYR A 112 -8.85 0.45 -12.93
C TYR A 112 -7.94 1.52 -12.31
N LEU A 113 -8.48 2.65 -11.86
CA LEU A 113 -7.70 3.66 -11.13
C LEU A 113 -7.10 3.09 -9.85
N LEU A 114 -7.90 2.36 -9.05
CA LEU A 114 -7.40 1.72 -7.83
C LEU A 114 -6.25 0.74 -8.13
N LEU A 115 -6.40 -0.11 -9.16
CA LEU A 115 -5.36 -1.07 -9.56
C LEU A 115 -4.10 -0.37 -10.06
N ALA A 116 -4.24 0.71 -10.82
CA ALA A 116 -3.11 1.53 -11.28
C ALA A 116 -2.38 2.19 -10.10
N ASN A 117 -3.12 2.78 -9.16
CA ASN A 117 -2.56 3.41 -7.96
C ASN A 117 -1.85 2.38 -7.08
N LEU A 118 -2.38 1.16 -6.95
CA LEU A 118 -1.76 0.10 -6.16
C LEU A 118 -0.43 -0.36 -6.78
N VAL A 119 -0.36 -0.51 -8.11
CA VAL A 119 0.89 -0.78 -8.83
C VAL A 119 1.89 0.35 -8.61
N ASP A 120 1.43 1.59 -8.73
CA ASP A 120 2.27 2.78 -8.62
C ASP A 120 2.86 2.95 -7.21
N PHE A 121 2.02 2.83 -6.17
CA PHE A 121 2.43 2.87 -4.76
C PHE A 121 3.47 1.79 -4.47
N SER A 122 3.20 0.55 -4.87
CA SER A 122 4.06 -0.59 -4.56
C SER A 122 5.44 -0.50 -5.20
N ILE A 123 5.51 0.05 -6.42
CA ILE A 123 6.79 0.27 -7.11
C ILE A 123 7.55 1.48 -6.53
N SER A 124 6.83 2.49 -6.06
CA SER A 124 7.42 3.73 -5.54
C SER A 124 7.86 3.61 -4.07
N HIS A 125 7.35 2.60 -3.35
CA HIS A 125 7.65 2.37 -1.93
C HIS A 125 8.02 0.89 -1.65
N PRO A 126 9.12 0.38 -2.21
CA PRO A 126 9.54 -1.02 -2.05
C PRO A 126 9.79 -1.43 -0.59
N GLY A 127 10.30 -0.54 0.27
CA GLY A 127 10.53 -0.84 1.68
C GLY A 127 9.21 -1.07 2.42
N TRP A 128 8.23 -0.19 2.20
CA TRP A 128 6.87 -0.36 2.72
C TRP A 128 6.17 -1.59 2.15
N TYR A 129 6.35 -1.90 0.87
CA TYR A 129 5.79 -3.10 0.28
C TYR A 129 6.33 -4.38 0.96
N ARG A 130 7.63 -4.41 1.26
CA ARG A 130 8.25 -5.52 1.99
C ARG A 130 7.68 -5.66 3.40
N LEU A 131 7.51 -4.55 4.12
CA LEU A 131 6.88 -4.54 5.44
C LEU A 131 5.47 -5.15 5.40
N ILE A 132 4.65 -4.77 4.40
CA ILE A 132 3.26 -5.25 4.34
C ILE A 132 3.21 -6.74 3.98
N TRP A 133 3.99 -7.20 3.00
CA TRP A 133 3.74 -8.50 2.33
C TRP A 133 4.87 -9.52 2.36
N LEU A 134 6.11 -9.15 2.70
CA LEU A 134 7.28 -10.03 2.50
C LEU A 134 8.06 -10.35 3.78
N GLU A 135 7.99 -9.49 4.79
CA GLU A 135 8.76 -9.65 6.01
C GLU A 135 7.91 -10.19 7.15
N SER A 136 8.48 -11.13 7.91
CA SER A 136 7.86 -11.65 9.13
C SER A 136 8.19 -10.73 10.31
N ILE A 137 7.16 -10.29 11.03
CA ILE A 137 7.31 -9.55 12.28
C ILE A 137 7.13 -10.54 13.44
N GLY A 138 7.97 -10.42 14.47
CA GLY A 138 7.85 -11.24 15.68
C GLY A 138 6.58 -10.92 16.48
N GLY A 139 6.26 -11.80 17.44
CA GLY A 139 5.08 -11.63 18.30
C GLY A 139 3.76 -11.65 17.54
N SER A 140 2.76 -10.95 18.06
CA SER A 140 1.42 -10.84 17.47
C SER A 140 1.01 -9.38 17.33
N PRO A 141 0.29 -9.02 16.26
CA PRO A 141 -0.27 -7.68 16.11
C PRO A 141 -1.32 -7.40 17.19
N SER A 142 -1.55 -6.12 17.47
CA SER A 142 -2.72 -5.66 18.20
C SER A 142 -4.00 -5.93 17.39
N PHE A 143 -5.16 -6.00 18.07
CA PHE A 143 -6.46 -6.17 17.40
C PHE A 143 -6.70 -5.09 16.33
N GLU A 144 -6.32 -3.84 16.63
CA GLU A 144 -6.45 -2.72 15.71
C GLU A 144 -5.62 -2.91 14.42
N VAL A 145 -4.40 -3.46 14.53
CA VAL A 145 -3.56 -3.78 13.37
C VAL A 145 -4.16 -4.93 12.55
N VAL A 146 -4.76 -5.93 13.20
CA VAL A 146 -5.48 -7.02 12.51
C VAL A 146 -6.66 -6.48 11.69
N GLU A 147 -7.45 -5.55 12.23
CA GLU A 147 -8.54 -4.93 11.46
C GLU A 147 -8.02 -4.18 10.21
N LYS A 148 -6.92 -3.45 10.35
CA LYS A 148 -6.28 -2.74 9.24
C LYS A 148 -5.78 -3.71 8.16
N LEU A 149 -5.22 -4.87 8.53
CA LEU A 149 -4.71 -5.90 7.60
C LEU A 149 -5.80 -6.43 6.65
N HIS A 150 -7.03 -6.59 7.12
CA HIS A 150 -8.13 -7.09 6.28
C HIS A 150 -8.75 -6.04 5.36
N THR A 151 -8.59 -4.76 5.71
CA THR A 151 -9.31 -3.65 5.09
C THR A 151 -9.05 -3.47 3.58
N PRO A 152 -7.79 -3.49 3.06
CA PRO A 152 -7.52 -3.32 1.64
C PRO A 152 -8.20 -4.38 0.76
N GLY A 153 -8.14 -5.65 1.19
CA GLY A 153 -8.74 -6.76 0.46
C GLY A 153 -10.26 -6.64 0.36
N GLU A 154 -10.91 -6.30 1.47
CA GLU A 154 -12.36 -6.10 1.49
C GLU A 154 -12.80 -4.88 0.66
N LYS A 155 -12.02 -3.80 0.64
CA LYS A 155 -12.27 -2.64 -0.24
C LYS A 155 -12.17 -3.02 -1.71
N LEU A 156 -11.11 -3.75 -2.11
CA LEU A 156 -10.93 -4.18 -3.50
C LEU A 156 -12.06 -5.15 -3.95
N LYS A 157 -12.44 -6.13 -3.12
CA LYS A 157 -13.58 -7.04 -3.40
C LYS A 157 -14.90 -6.29 -3.59
N LYS A 158 -15.19 -5.29 -2.74
CA LYS A 158 -16.38 -4.43 -2.89
C LYS A 158 -16.34 -3.67 -4.22
N LEU A 159 -15.17 -3.17 -4.62
CA LEU A 159 -15.03 -2.44 -5.87
C LEU A 159 -15.17 -3.36 -7.10
N ILE A 160 -14.65 -4.59 -7.03
CA ILE A 160 -14.85 -5.64 -8.05
C ILE A 160 -16.35 -5.91 -8.27
N ILE A 161 -17.12 -6.05 -7.19
CA ILE A 161 -18.58 -6.26 -7.27
C ILE A 161 -19.25 -5.05 -7.93
N LYS A 162 -18.94 -3.82 -7.50
CA LYS A 162 -19.51 -2.61 -8.09
C LYS A 162 -19.17 -2.47 -9.58
N ALA A 163 -17.91 -2.71 -9.96
CA ALA A 163 -17.42 -2.68 -11.34
C ALA A 163 -18.14 -3.68 -12.25
N SER A 164 -18.63 -4.79 -11.68
CA SER A 164 -19.43 -5.79 -12.40
C SER A 164 -20.93 -5.46 -12.51
N ASN A 165 -21.34 -4.22 -12.19
CA ASN A 165 -22.74 -3.82 -12.01
C ASN A 165 -23.48 -4.64 -10.95
N ASN A 166 -22.78 -5.08 -9.90
CA ASN A 166 -23.29 -5.93 -8.82
C ASN A 166 -23.81 -7.30 -9.26
N ASN A 167 -23.31 -7.82 -10.39
CA ASN A 167 -23.73 -9.13 -10.93
C ASN A 167 -22.89 -10.31 -10.42
N LEU A 168 -21.84 -10.08 -9.64
CA LEU A 168 -20.98 -11.13 -9.12
C LEU A 168 -21.44 -11.62 -7.74
N SER A 169 -21.40 -12.94 -7.53
CA SER A 169 -21.51 -13.52 -6.19
C SER A 169 -20.29 -13.17 -5.32
N LYS A 170 -20.42 -13.38 -4.01
CA LYS A 170 -19.31 -13.17 -3.07
C LYS A 170 -18.14 -14.12 -3.38
N GLU A 171 -18.43 -15.37 -3.71
CA GLU A 171 -17.43 -16.39 -4.07
C GLU A 171 -16.67 -15.99 -5.33
N LYS A 172 -17.39 -15.53 -6.37
CA LYS A 172 -16.75 -15.10 -7.61
C LYS A 172 -15.91 -13.83 -7.42
N SER A 173 -16.39 -12.88 -6.61
CA SER A 173 -15.60 -11.68 -6.26
C SER A 173 -14.32 -12.04 -5.51
N ASN A 174 -14.39 -12.97 -4.54
CA ASN A 174 -13.22 -13.48 -3.83
C ASN A 174 -12.22 -14.13 -4.78
N LEU A 175 -12.67 -15.00 -5.69
CA LEU A 175 -11.81 -15.63 -6.69
C LEU A 175 -11.11 -14.58 -7.56
N ILE A 176 -11.85 -13.60 -8.08
CA ILE A 176 -11.28 -12.53 -8.90
C ILE A 176 -10.23 -11.75 -8.12
N TYR A 177 -10.54 -11.38 -6.87
CA TYR A 177 -9.59 -10.72 -5.98
C TYR A 177 -8.33 -11.56 -5.79
N ASP A 178 -8.46 -12.84 -5.46
CA ASP A 178 -7.33 -13.72 -5.18
C ASP A 178 -6.41 -13.86 -6.40
N ILE A 179 -6.98 -14.03 -7.60
CA ILE A 179 -6.21 -14.13 -8.85
C ILE A 179 -5.51 -12.80 -9.18
N LEU A 180 -6.23 -11.69 -9.14
CA LEU A 180 -5.67 -10.37 -9.45
C LEU A 180 -4.57 -10.00 -8.45
N HIS A 181 -4.82 -10.18 -7.16
CA HIS A 181 -3.85 -9.90 -6.09
C HIS A 181 -2.62 -10.81 -6.21
N SER A 182 -2.80 -12.11 -6.46
CA SER A 182 -1.67 -13.04 -6.61
C SER A 182 -0.81 -12.71 -7.83
N TYR A 183 -1.45 -12.37 -8.96
CA TYR A 183 -0.74 -11.90 -10.15
C TYR A 183 0.08 -10.64 -9.86
N LEU A 184 -0.57 -9.63 -9.29
CA LEU A 184 0.07 -8.37 -8.92
C LEU A 184 1.24 -8.59 -7.95
N HIS A 185 1.02 -9.36 -6.88
CA HIS A 185 2.03 -9.68 -5.90
C HIS A 185 3.24 -10.37 -6.53
N GLY A 186 3.02 -11.38 -7.39
CA GLY A 186 4.09 -12.06 -8.09
C GLY A 186 4.92 -11.14 -8.97
N GLU A 187 4.29 -10.22 -9.71
CA GLU A 187 5.00 -9.27 -10.56
C GLU A 187 5.78 -8.22 -9.77
N LEU A 188 5.19 -7.71 -8.68
CA LEU A 188 5.85 -6.77 -7.77
C LEU A 188 7.04 -7.43 -7.06
N CYS A 189 6.91 -8.68 -6.62
CA CYS A 189 8.01 -9.45 -6.05
C CYS A 189 9.17 -9.62 -7.04
N LYS A 190 8.88 -9.88 -8.31
CA LYS A 190 9.92 -9.93 -9.35
C LYS A 190 10.58 -8.57 -9.52
N TRP A 191 9.79 -7.50 -9.60
CA TRP A 191 10.30 -6.14 -9.76
C TRP A 191 11.18 -5.69 -8.58
N ILE A 192 10.63 -5.74 -7.36
CA ILE A 192 11.28 -5.27 -6.11
C ILE A 192 12.57 -6.04 -5.80
N ASN A 193 12.67 -7.29 -6.24
CA ASN A 193 13.88 -8.10 -6.05
C ASN A 193 14.84 -8.08 -7.25
N ASN A 194 14.64 -7.17 -8.22
CA ASN A 194 15.45 -7.06 -9.44
C ASN A 194 15.52 -8.38 -10.25
N ARG A 195 14.40 -9.11 -10.29
CA ARG A 195 14.18 -10.35 -11.05
C ARG A 195 13.17 -10.20 -12.18
N SER A 196 12.78 -8.97 -12.51
CA SER A 196 11.97 -8.68 -13.68
C SER A 196 12.79 -8.83 -14.95
N PHE A 197 12.17 -9.28 -16.04
CA PHE A 197 12.80 -9.29 -17.37
C PHE A 197 12.84 -7.89 -18.01
N ILE A 198 12.00 -6.98 -17.53
CA ILE A 198 11.89 -5.59 -17.98
C ILE A 198 12.50 -4.69 -16.89
N ASN A 199 13.44 -3.83 -17.29
CA ASN A 199 14.17 -2.92 -16.39
C ASN A 199 13.76 -1.45 -16.57
N ASN A 200 12.56 -1.20 -17.10
CA ASN A 200 12.00 0.14 -17.25
C ASN A 200 10.74 0.29 -16.37
N ILE A 201 10.72 1.30 -15.50
CA ILE A 201 9.62 1.53 -14.54
C ILE A 201 8.29 1.76 -15.26
N ALA A 202 8.27 2.62 -16.28
CA ALA A 202 7.06 2.96 -17.00
C ALA A 202 6.50 1.74 -17.74
N GLU A 203 7.36 1.00 -18.45
CA GLU A 203 6.98 -0.22 -19.15
C GLU A 203 6.46 -1.30 -18.19
N THR A 204 7.10 -1.49 -17.04
CA THR A 204 6.64 -2.42 -15.99
C THR A 204 5.27 -2.02 -15.47
N LYS A 205 5.07 -0.75 -15.11
CA LYS A 205 3.77 -0.23 -14.63
C LYS A 205 2.68 -0.48 -15.67
N THR A 206 2.93 -0.10 -16.93
CA THR A 206 1.98 -0.29 -18.04
C THR A 206 1.65 -1.76 -18.27
N ARG A 207 2.64 -2.66 -18.25
CA ARG A 207 2.43 -4.09 -18.47
C ARG A 207 1.61 -4.72 -17.36
N ILE A 208 1.99 -4.52 -16.10
CA ILE A 208 1.27 -5.08 -14.95
C ILE A 208 -0.18 -4.60 -14.96
N PHE A 209 -0.39 -3.30 -15.15
CA PHE A 209 -1.72 -2.72 -15.21
C PHE A 209 -2.56 -3.27 -16.38
N SER A 210 -2.00 -3.34 -17.59
CA SER A 210 -2.70 -3.87 -18.76
C SER A 210 -3.11 -5.33 -18.56
N ASN A 211 -2.25 -6.14 -17.94
CA ASN A 211 -2.53 -7.53 -17.64
C ASN A 211 -3.59 -7.68 -16.55
N LEU A 212 -3.58 -6.84 -15.51
CA LEU A 212 -4.64 -6.81 -14.51
C LEU A 212 -6.02 -6.51 -15.14
N LYS A 213 -6.09 -5.51 -16.03
CA LYS A 213 -7.32 -5.20 -16.77
C LYS A 213 -7.78 -6.37 -17.63
N TYR A 214 -6.84 -7.01 -18.33
CA TYR A 214 -7.13 -8.17 -19.17
C TYR A 214 -7.66 -9.35 -18.35
N LEU A 215 -6.98 -9.70 -17.26
CA LEU A 215 -7.40 -10.75 -16.33
C LEU A 215 -8.78 -10.46 -15.75
N TYR A 216 -9.03 -9.25 -15.25
CA TYR A 216 -10.35 -8.87 -14.74
C TYR A 216 -11.44 -9.12 -15.79
N ARG A 217 -11.25 -8.64 -17.02
CA ARG A 217 -12.22 -8.79 -18.11
C ARG A 217 -12.48 -10.24 -18.52
N LEU A 218 -11.47 -11.11 -18.44
CA LEU A 218 -11.65 -12.55 -18.68
C LEU A 218 -12.47 -13.18 -17.54
N LEU A 219 -12.06 -12.92 -16.30
CA LEU A 219 -12.63 -13.58 -15.14
C LEU A 219 -14.10 -13.21 -14.90
N ILE A 220 -14.54 -12.00 -15.26
CA ILE A 220 -15.95 -11.60 -15.15
C ILE A 220 -16.86 -12.29 -16.18
N LYS A 221 -16.33 -12.74 -17.32
CA LYS A 221 -17.10 -13.38 -18.40
C LYS A 221 -17.26 -14.88 -18.19
N GLU A 222 -16.37 -15.48 -17.41
CA GLU A 222 -16.31 -16.91 -17.21
C GLU A 222 -17.37 -17.34 -16.19
N GLU A 223 -18.32 -18.18 -16.63
CA GLU A 223 -19.27 -18.84 -15.72
C GLU A 223 -18.49 -19.75 -14.77
N PHE A 224 -18.67 -19.54 -13.48
CA PHE A 224 -17.99 -20.32 -12.46
C PHE A 224 -18.71 -21.66 -12.30
N THR A 225 -18.24 -22.67 -13.01
CA THR A 225 -18.63 -24.07 -12.78
C THR A 225 -17.53 -24.73 -11.96
N ILE A 226 -17.84 -25.11 -10.73
CA ILE A 226 -17.00 -26.01 -9.91
C ILE A 226 -17.37 -27.45 -10.27
#